data_AF-A0A367RDB0-F1
#
_entry.id   AF-A0A367RDB0-F1
#
_cell.length_a   1.000
_cell.length_b   1.000
_cell.length_c   1.000
_cell.angle_alpha   90.00
_cell.angle_beta   90.00
_cell.angle_gamma   90.00
#
_symmetry.space_group_name_H-M   'P 1'
#
loop_
_entity.id
_entity.type
_entity.pdbx_description
1 polymer ?
#
loop_
_entity_poly.entity_id
_entity_poly.type
_entity_poly.pdbx_seq_one_letter_code
_entity_poly.pdbx_strand_id
1 'polypeptide(L)'
;MSTSTVGKSSQLQKLLNEIIVEQKIPGAVMYITTPKGSWLGASGVNNLSTKTRMKPIDGFSIASMSKTFMAVVVLKLVEQGKIELDGAIATYLPRDISPHIVNSEKITVRQLLNHTSGVAEYLDTKEFIQATAKRSRSQPWTAREAIQYMYQEEPQANPGEKFIYTDCNYILLELIVENITRGTLAQAIRSQILKPLGLKHTFTELREPTIGEVATGYGDRNKDGKLDSYAKVNDGNGLGDGGLVSTAEDLAKFAKALFVKKTLLSSKMMKEMLKFKDNGAGYSYGLGVERFSSPLAKAIGHSGMAYGFATLLAYLPNENTTIVVLLNSQNVDLKSVARTGLEVVENK
;
A
#
# COMPACT_ATOMS: atom_id res chain seq x y z
N MET A 1 -14.33 13.20 -17.98
CA MET A 1 -13.51 13.83 -19.03
C MET A 1 -12.06 13.70 -18.58
N SER A 2 -11.15 13.23 -19.43
CA SER A 2 -9.71 13.18 -19.12
C SER A 2 -9.20 14.62 -19.08
N THR A 3 -8.73 15.09 -17.93
CA THR A 3 -8.07 16.39 -17.81
C THR A 3 -6.59 16.18 -18.06
N SER A 4 -6.15 16.43 -19.28
CA SER A 4 -4.73 16.34 -19.62
C SER A 4 -4.16 17.71 -19.92
N THR A 5 -3.06 18.05 -19.27
CA THR A 5 -2.20 19.17 -19.62
C THR A 5 -0.86 18.72 -20.20
N VAL A 6 -0.58 17.41 -20.20
CA VAL A 6 0.54 16.81 -20.96
C VAL A 6 0.10 16.61 -22.42
N GLY A 7 0.91 17.05 -23.39
CA GLY A 7 0.62 16.98 -24.84
C GLY A 7 0.62 15.57 -25.47
N LYS A 8 0.42 14.51 -24.68
CA LYS A 8 0.56 13.09 -25.06
C LYS A 8 -0.65 12.23 -24.66
N SER A 9 -1.78 12.86 -24.36
CA SER A 9 -2.98 12.21 -23.78
C SER A 9 -3.50 11.05 -24.61
N SER A 10 -3.61 11.22 -25.94
CA SER A 10 -4.14 10.20 -26.84
C SER A 10 -3.22 8.97 -26.92
N GLN A 11 -1.91 9.18 -26.86
CA GLN A 11 -0.92 8.10 -26.88
C GLN A 11 -0.95 7.33 -25.55
N LEU A 12 -1.03 8.02 -24.42
CA LEU A 12 -1.19 7.40 -23.11
C LEU A 12 -2.50 6.60 -22.99
N GLN A 13 -3.61 7.14 -23.50
CA GLN A 13 -4.88 6.43 -23.49
C GLN A 13 -4.85 5.20 -24.41
N LYS A 14 -4.23 5.30 -25.60
CA LYS A 14 -4.05 4.17 -26.51
C LYS A 14 -3.22 3.07 -25.83
N LEU A 15 -2.08 3.43 -25.24
CA LEU A 15 -1.23 2.51 -24.48
C LEU A 15 -2.01 1.79 -23.37
N LEU A 16 -2.77 2.53 -22.55
CA LEU A 16 -3.54 1.94 -21.46
C LEU A 16 -4.59 0.94 -21.99
N ASN A 17 -5.22 1.23 -23.13
CA ASN A 17 -6.17 0.33 -23.76
C ASN A 17 -5.49 -0.95 -24.29
N GLU A 18 -4.30 -0.83 -24.88
CA GLU A 18 -3.52 -1.96 -25.40
C GLU A 18 -3.06 -2.88 -24.26
N ILE A 19 -2.49 -2.30 -23.20
CA ILE A 19 -2.01 -3.05 -22.02
C ILE A 19 -3.11 -3.90 -21.40
N ILE A 20 -4.32 -3.36 -21.21
CA ILE A 20 -5.38 -4.15 -20.57
C ILE A 20 -5.86 -5.32 -21.44
N VAL A 21 -5.79 -5.19 -22.77
CA VAL A 21 -6.15 -6.26 -23.71
C VAL A 21 -5.07 -7.33 -23.73
N GLU A 22 -3.80 -6.92 -23.90
CA GLU A 22 -2.64 -7.82 -23.98
C GLU A 22 -2.47 -8.65 -22.71
N GLN A 23 -2.60 -8.00 -21.54
CA GLN A 23 -2.43 -8.64 -20.24
C GLN A 23 -3.73 -9.18 -19.65
N LYS A 24 -4.84 -9.15 -20.40
CA LYS A 24 -6.17 -9.64 -19.99
C LYS A 24 -6.63 -9.06 -18.65
N ILE A 25 -6.37 -7.77 -18.43
CA ILE A 25 -6.76 -7.04 -17.23
C ILE A 25 -8.19 -6.51 -17.42
N PRO A 26 -9.14 -6.74 -16.49
CA PRO A 26 -10.51 -6.26 -16.65
C PRO A 26 -10.62 -4.74 -16.78
N GLY A 27 -9.86 -4.00 -15.97
CA GLY A 27 -9.82 -2.55 -16.02
C GLY A 27 -8.65 -1.93 -15.25
N ALA A 28 -8.34 -0.69 -15.60
CA ALA A 28 -7.19 0.03 -15.11
C ALA A 28 -7.46 1.52 -14.99
N VAL A 29 -6.81 2.16 -14.03
CA VAL A 29 -6.68 3.63 -13.92
C VAL A 29 -5.19 3.97 -13.84
N MET A 30 -4.77 4.96 -14.60
CA MET A 30 -3.40 5.46 -14.58
C MET A 30 -3.39 6.98 -14.47
N TYR A 31 -2.55 7.49 -13.57
CA TYR A 31 -2.29 8.91 -13.38
C TYR A 31 -0.80 9.19 -13.57
N ILE A 32 -0.45 10.19 -14.36
CA ILE A 32 0.93 10.68 -14.51
C ILE A 32 0.93 12.19 -14.29
N THR A 33 1.84 12.70 -13.47
CA THR A 33 2.11 14.14 -13.35
C THR A 33 3.59 14.42 -13.52
N THR A 34 3.89 15.47 -14.27
CA THR A 34 5.20 16.00 -14.58
C THR A 34 5.22 17.51 -14.29
N PRO A 35 6.38 18.19 -14.37
CA PRO A 35 6.43 19.64 -14.32
C PRO A 35 5.61 20.34 -15.42
N LYS A 36 5.34 19.66 -16.54
CA LYS A 36 4.61 20.20 -17.70
C LYS A 36 3.10 19.99 -17.61
N GLY A 37 2.62 19.20 -16.65
CA GLY A 37 1.20 18.90 -16.53
C GLY A 37 0.90 17.50 -16.00
N SER A 38 -0.37 17.13 -15.99
CA SER A 38 -0.83 15.80 -15.60
C SER A 38 -1.70 15.16 -16.68
N TRP A 39 -1.82 13.84 -16.61
CA TRP A 39 -2.77 13.03 -17.36
C TRP A 39 -3.41 12.01 -16.42
N LEU A 40 -4.71 11.77 -16.61
CA LEU A 40 -5.48 10.76 -15.90
C LEU A 40 -6.36 10.03 -16.91
N GLY A 41 -6.18 8.71 -16.97
CA GLY A 41 -6.92 7.82 -17.86
C GLY A 41 -7.50 6.62 -17.13
N ALA A 42 -8.54 6.05 -17.71
CA ALA A 42 -9.15 4.80 -17.29
C ALA A 42 -9.44 3.94 -18.52
N SER A 43 -9.38 2.62 -18.35
CA SER A 43 -9.73 1.67 -19.41
C SER A 43 -10.41 0.42 -18.85
N GLY A 44 -11.19 -0.25 -19.69
CA GLY A 44 -11.89 -1.48 -19.34
C GLY A 44 -13.12 -1.28 -18.45
N VAL A 45 -13.39 -2.28 -17.60
CA VAL A 45 -14.55 -2.36 -16.72
C VAL A 45 -14.14 -2.48 -15.26
N ASN A 46 -14.89 -1.83 -14.38
CA ASN A 46 -14.69 -2.00 -12.93
C ASN A 46 -15.35 -3.28 -12.41
N ASN A 47 -16.30 -3.86 -13.17
CA ASN A 47 -16.98 -5.10 -12.84
C ASN A 47 -17.31 -5.91 -14.12
N LEU A 48 -16.78 -7.14 -14.21
CA LEU A 48 -16.95 -8.06 -15.34
C LEU A 48 -18.38 -8.58 -15.50
N SER A 49 -19.17 -8.65 -14.42
CA SER A 49 -20.53 -9.19 -14.43
C SER A 49 -21.52 -8.14 -14.92
N THR A 50 -21.49 -6.94 -14.34
CA THR A 50 -22.40 -5.84 -14.72
C THR A 50 -21.95 -5.09 -15.97
N LYS A 51 -20.70 -5.32 -16.42
CA LYS A 51 -20.04 -4.57 -17.51
C LYS A 51 -19.96 -3.06 -17.22
N THR A 52 -20.00 -2.67 -15.95
CA THR A 52 -19.85 -1.26 -15.55
C THR A 52 -18.47 -0.77 -15.99
N ARG A 53 -18.45 0.30 -16.80
CA ARG A 53 -17.22 0.89 -17.34
C ARG A 53 -16.35 1.45 -16.20
N MET A 54 -15.05 1.21 -16.27
CA MET A 54 -14.05 1.79 -15.37
C MET A 54 -14.03 3.31 -15.50
N LYS A 55 -14.07 4.02 -14.37
CA LYS A 55 -13.95 5.47 -14.29
C LYS A 55 -12.67 5.86 -13.55
N PRO A 56 -12.07 7.02 -13.88
CA PRO A 56 -10.86 7.48 -13.17
C PRO A 56 -11.01 7.69 -11.65
N ILE A 57 -12.25 7.83 -11.17
CA ILE A 57 -12.58 8.08 -9.77
C ILE A 57 -12.95 6.79 -9.02
N ASP A 58 -12.96 5.64 -9.69
CA ASP A 58 -13.26 4.37 -9.04
C ASP A 58 -12.16 4.03 -8.02
N GLY A 59 -12.56 3.55 -6.85
CA GLY A 59 -11.67 3.15 -5.78
C GLY A 59 -11.06 1.76 -6.01
N PHE A 60 -9.83 1.57 -5.54
CA PHE A 60 -9.10 0.31 -5.58
C PHE A 60 -8.57 0.00 -4.18
N SER A 61 -8.58 -1.27 -3.77
CA SER A 61 -7.76 -1.70 -2.64
C SER A 61 -6.30 -1.48 -3.01
N ILE A 62 -5.59 -0.64 -2.24
CA ILE A 62 -4.20 -0.27 -2.54
C ILE A 62 -3.18 -1.19 -1.87
N ALA A 63 -3.66 -2.18 -1.11
CA ALA A 63 -2.86 -3.21 -0.48
C ALA A 63 -1.66 -2.61 0.26
N SER A 64 -0.47 -3.20 0.09
CA SER A 64 0.78 -2.76 0.75
C SER A 64 1.18 -1.30 0.51
N MET A 65 0.62 -0.58 -0.47
CA MET A 65 0.78 0.89 -0.54
C MET A 65 0.26 1.58 0.73
N SER A 66 -0.66 0.96 1.47
CA SER A 66 -1.16 1.42 2.77
C SER A 66 -0.04 1.57 3.81
N LYS A 67 1.04 0.79 3.70
CA LYS A 67 2.19 0.83 4.62
C LYS A 67 2.86 2.21 4.64
N THR A 68 2.89 2.91 3.51
CA THR A 68 3.44 4.28 3.50
C THR A 68 2.55 5.26 4.27
N PHE A 69 1.22 5.08 4.28
CA PHE A 69 0.32 5.89 5.11
C PHE A 69 0.53 5.57 6.60
N MET A 70 0.61 4.28 6.95
CA MET A 70 0.93 3.85 8.31
C MET A 70 2.27 4.42 8.79
N ALA A 71 3.31 4.37 7.97
CA ALA A 71 4.63 4.90 8.30
C ALA A 71 4.58 6.41 8.58
N VAL A 72 3.81 7.19 7.81
CA VAL A 72 3.60 8.62 8.09
C VAL A 72 2.93 8.83 9.45
N VAL A 73 1.91 8.03 9.80
CA VAL A 73 1.24 8.12 11.12
C VAL A 73 2.23 7.83 12.24
N VAL A 74 3.00 6.75 12.15
CA VAL A 74 3.99 6.36 13.17
C VAL A 74 5.06 7.44 13.31
N LEU A 75 5.59 7.95 12.20
CA LEU A 75 6.62 9.01 12.22
C LEU A 75 6.08 10.34 12.78
N LYS A 76 4.80 10.68 12.55
CA LYS A 76 4.16 11.83 13.22
C LYS A 76 4.04 11.63 14.73
N LEU A 77 3.80 10.41 15.21
CA LEU A 77 3.80 10.10 16.64
C LEU A 77 5.22 10.21 17.23
N VAL A 78 6.26 9.87 16.46
CA VAL A 78 7.65 10.12 16.84
C VAL A 78 7.95 11.62 16.95
N GLU A 79 7.47 12.44 16.02
CA GLU A 79 7.62 13.91 16.08
C GLU A 79 6.93 14.52 17.29
N GLN A 80 5.82 13.92 17.73
CA GLN A 80 5.08 14.33 18.93
C GLN A 80 5.75 13.84 20.22
N GLY A 81 6.86 13.08 20.15
CA GLY A 81 7.52 12.50 21.32
C GLY A 81 6.73 11.39 22.00
N LYS A 82 5.72 10.82 21.33
CA LYS A 82 4.87 9.74 21.88
C LYS A 82 5.48 8.36 21.69
N ILE A 83 6.36 8.22 20.70
CA ILE A 83 7.05 6.99 20.35
C ILE A 83 8.51 7.36 20.07
N GLU A 84 9.45 6.53 20.50
CA GLU A 84 10.84 6.64 20.08
C GLU A 84 11.08 5.68 18.92
N LEU A 85 11.66 6.17 17.83
CA LEU A 85 11.89 5.37 16.63
C LEU A 85 12.80 4.17 16.91
N ASP A 86 13.78 4.34 17.79
CA ASP A 86 14.71 3.29 18.23
C ASP A 86 14.31 2.68 19.59
N GLY A 87 13.11 3.01 20.09
CA GLY A 87 12.56 2.43 21.32
C GLY A 87 12.03 1.02 21.11
N ALA A 88 12.14 0.18 22.13
CA ALA A 88 11.66 -1.21 22.11
C ALA A 88 10.13 -1.26 21.96
N ILE A 89 9.61 -2.14 21.10
CA ILE A 89 8.18 -2.23 20.81
C ILE A 89 7.37 -2.67 22.03
N ALA A 90 7.98 -3.42 22.96
CA ALA A 90 7.35 -3.82 24.21
C ALA A 90 6.85 -2.63 25.06
N THR A 91 7.51 -1.47 24.93
CA THR A 91 7.10 -0.24 25.64
C THR A 91 5.76 0.30 25.12
N TYR A 92 5.46 0.08 23.84
CA TYR A 92 4.33 0.72 23.16
C TYR A 92 3.19 -0.25 22.84
N LEU A 93 3.44 -1.56 22.84
CA LEU A 93 2.41 -2.57 22.61
C LEU A 93 1.44 -2.67 23.81
N PRO A 94 0.20 -3.14 23.59
CA PRO A 94 -0.68 -3.53 24.68
C PRO A 94 0.00 -4.56 25.60
N ARG A 95 -0.20 -4.43 26.92
CA ARG A 95 0.46 -5.27 27.94
C ARG A 95 0.14 -6.76 27.80
N ASP A 96 -1.02 -7.08 27.26
CA ASP A 96 -1.47 -8.46 27.02
C ASP A 96 -1.06 -9.00 25.66
N ILE A 97 -0.46 -8.19 24.78
CA ILE A 97 0.10 -8.62 23.48
C ILE A 97 1.61 -8.79 23.57
N SER A 98 2.32 -7.81 24.16
CA SER A 98 3.80 -7.78 24.17
C SER A 98 4.49 -9.09 24.60
N PRO A 99 4.03 -9.79 25.66
CA PRO A 99 4.65 -11.05 26.11
C PRO A 99 4.59 -12.19 25.08
N HIS A 100 3.67 -12.13 24.11
CA HIS A 100 3.53 -13.13 23.06
C HIS A 100 4.44 -12.87 21.86
N ILE A 101 5.09 -11.70 21.80
CA ILE A 101 5.95 -11.33 20.69
C ILE A 101 7.40 -11.62 21.07
N VAL A 102 7.97 -12.66 20.45
CA VAL A 102 9.36 -13.06 20.68
C VAL A 102 10.30 -11.88 20.38
N ASN A 103 11.23 -11.61 21.30
CA ASN A 103 12.18 -10.49 21.24
C ASN A 103 11.54 -9.07 21.27
N SER A 104 10.30 -8.89 21.76
CA SER A 104 9.64 -7.57 21.83
C SER A 104 10.42 -6.49 22.60
N GLU A 105 11.22 -6.88 23.59
CA GLU A 105 12.11 -5.98 24.36
C GLU A 105 13.36 -5.54 23.57
N LYS A 106 13.64 -6.18 22.43
CA LYS A 106 14.81 -5.89 21.56
C LYS A 106 14.42 -5.32 20.21
N ILE A 107 13.25 -5.69 19.69
CA ILE A 107 12.74 -5.16 18.42
C ILE A 107 12.38 -3.70 18.62
N THR A 108 12.83 -2.83 17.71
CA THR A 108 12.55 -1.40 17.71
C THR A 108 11.42 -1.04 16.74
N VAL A 109 10.77 0.11 16.96
CA VAL A 109 9.74 0.63 16.03
C VAL A 109 10.31 0.82 14.61
N ARG A 110 11.57 1.27 14.51
CA ARG A 110 12.31 1.37 13.25
C ARG A 110 12.40 0.04 12.52
N GLN A 111 12.69 -1.04 13.25
CA GLN A 111 12.83 -2.38 12.69
C GLN A 111 11.50 -2.93 12.16
N LEU A 112 10.37 -2.57 12.78
CA LEU A 112 9.05 -2.87 12.21
C LEU A 112 8.86 -2.10 10.88
N LEU A 113 9.10 -0.79 10.88
CA LEU A 113 8.88 0.09 9.72
C LEU A 113 9.73 -0.28 8.49
N ASN A 114 10.93 -0.82 8.67
CA ASN A 114 11.84 -1.18 7.59
C ASN A 114 11.99 -2.69 7.34
N HIS A 115 11.15 -3.51 7.97
CA HIS A 115 11.19 -4.96 7.84
C HIS A 115 12.52 -5.61 8.25
N THR A 116 13.15 -5.13 9.33
CA THR A 116 14.34 -5.75 9.92
C THR A 116 14.09 -6.25 11.35
N SER A 117 12.84 -6.55 11.70
CA SER A 117 12.45 -7.04 13.03
C SER A 117 12.70 -8.54 13.23
N GLY A 118 12.58 -9.33 12.16
CA GLY A 118 12.66 -10.79 12.20
C GLY A 118 11.39 -11.48 12.75
N VAL A 119 10.27 -10.78 12.93
CA VAL A 119 9.02 -11.41 13.39
C VAL A 119 8.48 -12.42 12.37
N ALA A 120 7.74 -13.41 12.86
CA ALA A 120 7.05 -14.38 12.01
C ALA A 120 5.94 -13.74 11.16
N GLU A 121 5.49 -14.45 10.12
CA GLU A 121 4.42 -14.05 9.21
C GLU A 121 3.13 -14.81 9.55
N TYR A 122 2.02 -14.08 9.68
CA TYR A 122 0.72 -14.68 10.02
C TYR A 122 -0.06 -15.16 8.79
N LEU A 123 0.10 -14.47 7.65
CA LEU A 123 -0.66 -14.73 6.43
C LEU A 123 -0.41 -16.13 5.85
N ASP A 124 0.80 -16.65 6.05
CA ASP A 124 1.25 -17.94 5.51
C ASP A 124 0.92 -19.14 6.43
N THR A 125 0.37 -18.89 7.62
CA THR A 125 0.00 -19.95 8.56
C THR A 125 -1.21 -20.72 8.06
N LYS A 126 -1.21 -22.04 8.26
CA LYS A 126 -2.32 -22.91 7.80
C LYS A 126 -3.62 -22.53 8.49
N GLU A 127 -3.53 -22.16 9.76
CA GLU A 127 -4.62 -21.80 10.64
C GLU A 127 -5.28 -20.50 10.15
N PHE A 128 -4.49 -19.49 9.77
CA PHE A 128 -5.03 -18.23 9.23
C PHE A 128 -5.70 -18.45 7.87
N ILE A 129 -5.04 -19.19 6.98
CA ILE A 129 -5.59 -19.53 5.65
C ILE A 129 -6.95 -20.25 5.80
N GLN A 130 -7.04 -21.24 6.69
CA GLN A 130 -8.29 -21.97 6.92
C GLN A 130 -9.38 -21.11 7.56
N ALA A 131 -9.03 -20.21 8.48
CA ALA A 131 -9.97 -19.29 9.09
C ALA A 131 -10.51 -18.29 8.06
N THR A 132 -9.62 -17.70 7.25
CA THR A 132 -9.95 -16.77 6.16
C THR A 132 -10.85 -17.42 5.11
N ALA A 133 -10.60 -18.67 4.73
CA ALA A 133 -11.43 -19.38 3.74
C ALA A 133 -12.90 -19.54 4.16
N LYS A 134 -13.20 -19.49 5.47
CA LYS A 134 -14.55 -19.63 6.03
C LYS A 134 -15.16 -18.30 6.48
N ARG A 135 -14.40 -17.20 6.45
CA ARG A 135 -14.80 -15.93 7.05
C ARG A 135 -15.58 -15.08 6.06
N SER A 136 -16.78 -14.64 6.46
CA SER A 136 -17.56 -13.66 5.71
C SER A 136 -16.97 -12.25 5.86
N ARG A 137 -17.10 -11.40 4.84
CA ARG A 137 -16.76 -9.97 4.91
C ARG A 137 -17.56 -9.19 5.94
N SER A 138 -18.73 -9.69 6.35
CA SER A 138 -19.52 -9.11 7.45
C SER A 138 -18.87 -9.31 8.83
N GLN A 139 -17.81 -10.11 8.92
CA GLN A 139 -17.03 -10.34 10.12
C GLN A 139 -15.59 -9.84 9.88
N PRO A 140 -15.34 -8.53 9.89
CA PRO A 140 -13.99 -8.01 9.63
C PRO A 140 -13.00 -8.57 10.65
N TRP A 141 -11.77 -8.83 10.22
CA TRP A 141 -10.67 -9.17 11.13
C TRP A 141 -10.36 -7.99 12.04
N THR A 142 -9.72 -8.23 13.19
CA THR A 142 -9.02 -7.21 13.98
C THR A 142 -7.53 -7.50 14.03
N ALA A 143 -6.69 -6.48 14.25
CA ALA A 143 -5.25 -6.67 14.41
C ALA A 143 -4.92 -7.65 15.55
N ARG A 144 -5.71 -7.63 16.63
CA ARG A 144 -5.56 -8.54 17.77
C ARG A 144 -5.90 -9.99 17.42
N GLU A 145 -6.85 -10.23 16.53
CA GLU A 145 -7.16 -11.58 16.03
C GLU A 145 -6.07 -12.06 15.06
N ALA A 146 -5.66 -11.20 14.12
CA ALA A 146 -4.67 -11.54 13.10
C ALA A 146 -3.30 -11.89 13.73
N ILE A 147 -2.84 -11.08 14.69
CA ILE A 147 -1.51 -11.28 15.31
C ILE A 147 -1.40 -12.59 16.11
N GLN A 148 -2.52 -13.17 16.56
CA GLN A 148 -2.49 -14.42 17.32
C GLN A 148 -1.96 -15.60 16.48
N TYR A 149 -2.14 -15.55 15.16
CA TYR A 149 -1.69 -16.62 14.27
C TYR A 149 -0.17 -16.70 14.18
N MET A 150 0.58 -15.65 14.53
CA MET A 150 2.04 -15.71 14.58
C MET A 150 2.61 -16.14 15.96
N TYR A 151 1.79 -16.31 17.00
CA TYR A 151 2.29 -16.52 18.38
C TYR A 151 3.03 -17.84 18.60
N GLN A 152 2.78 -18.85 17.76
CA GLN A 152 3.44 -20.15 17.83
C GLN A 152 4.47 -20.34 16.72
N GLU A 153 4.72 -19.29 15.92
CA GLU A 153 5.67 -19.33 14.82
C GLU A 153 7.03 -18.82 15.27
N GLU A 154 8.08 -19.43 14.74
CA GLU A 154 9.46 -19.03 15.04
C GLU A 154 9.82 -17.71 14.36
N PRO A 155 10.61 -16.82 15.01
CA PRO A 155 11.17 -15.65 14.35
C PRO A 155 11.97 -16.02 13.11
N GLN A 156 11.82 -15.24 12.06
CA GLN A 156 12.51 -15.44 10.78
C GLN A 156 13.99 -14.99 10.82
N ALA A 157 14.35 -14.14 11.79
CA ALA A 157 15.71 -13.66 12.05
C ALA A 157 15.83 -13.04 13.45
N ASN A 158 17.06 -12.74 13.88
CA ASN A 158 17.26 -11.86 15.01
C ASN A 158 16.94 -10.40 14.65
N PRO A 159 16.52 -9.56 15.62
CA PRO A 159 16.25 -8.15 15.36
C PRO A 159 17.45 -7.41 14.77
N GLY A 160 17.27 -6.79 13.61
CA GLY A 160 18.27 -6.00 12.89
C GLY A 160 19.22 -6.81 12.00
N GLU A 161 19.14 -8.14 12.02
CA GLU A 161 20.09 -9.02 11.32
C GLU A 161 19.99 -8.89 9.79
N LYS A 162 18.77 -8.99 9.24
CA LYS A 162 18.52 -8.90 7.81
C LYS A 162 17.13 -8.35 7.52
N PHE A 163 16.92 -7.94 6.28
CA PHE A 163 15.61 -7.57 5.77
C PHE A 163 14.78 -8.81 5.48
N ILE A 164 13.56 -8.85 6.03
CA ILE A 164 12.54 -9.83 5.68
C ILE A 164 11.20 -9.15 5.68
N TYR A 165 10.62 -8.99 4.49
CA TYR A 165 9.29 -8.41 4.34
C TYR A 165 8.26 -9.32 5.01
N THR A 166 7.45 -8.74 5.90
CA THR A 166 6.39 -9.43 6.62
C THR A 166 5.31 -8.42 7.02
N ASP A 167 4.06 -8.81 6.82
CA ASP A 167 2.87 -8.02 7.11
C ASP A 167 2.63 -7.88 8.62
N CYS A 168 3.07 -8.86 9.42
CA CYS A 168 3.05 -8.80 10.89
C CYS A 168 3.70 -7.53 11.45
N ASN A 169 4.73 -6.98 10.80
CA ASN A 169 5.33 -5.71 11.22
C ASN A 169 4.30 -4.57 11.27
N TYR A 170 3.43 -4.51 10.28
CA TYR A 170 2.46 -3.44 10.14
C TYR A 170 1.19 -3.68 10.96
N ILE A 171 0.86 -4.95 11.27
CA ILE A 171 -0.12 -5.30 12.30
C ILE A 171 0.36 -4.87 13.71
N LEU A 172 1.64 -5.10 14.04
CA LEU A 172 2.21 -4.64 15.30
C LEU A 172 2.24 -3.09 15.38
N LEU A 173 2.55 -2.41 14.28
CA LEU A 173 2.47 -0.94 14.21
C LEU A 173 1.03 -0.44 14.39
N GLU A 174 0.03 -1.11 13.83
CA GLU A 174 -1.39 -0.80 14.10
C GLU A 174 -1.68 -0.88 15.61
N LEU A 175 -1.32 -1.99 16.26
CA LEU A 175 -1.56 -2.18 17.71
C LEU A 175 -0.85 -1.11 18.56
N ILE A 176 0.35 -0.70 18.16
CA ILE A 176 1.09 0.41 18.79
C ILE A 176 0.32 1.73 18.61
N VAL A 177 -0.07 2.06 17.37
CA VAL A 177 -0.80 3.30 17.07
C VAL A 177 -2.09 3.37 17.86
N GLU A 178 -2.87 2.29 17.90
CA GLU A 178 -4.14 2.25 18.62
C GLU A 178 -3.95 2.36 20.14
N ASN A 179 -2.93 1.69 20.70
CA ASN A 179 -2.62 1.78 22.12
C ASN A 179 -2.19 3.20 22.54
N ILE A 180 -1.36 3.86 21.73
CA ILE A 180 -0.83 5.19 22.02
C ILE A 180 -1.89 6.28 21.80
N THR A 181 -2.70 6.15 20.76
CA THR A 181 -3.70 7.17 20.41
C THR A 181 -5.03 6.99 21.14
N ARG A 182 -5.29 5.80 21.70
CA ARG A 182 -6.58 5.39 22.27
C ARG A 182 -7.75 5.48 21.28
N GLY A 183 -7.44 5.41 19.98
CA GLY A 183 -8.40 5.39 18.88
C GLY A 183 -8.05 4.30 17.88
N THR A 184 -8.85 4.18 16.82
CA THR A 184 -8.59 3.20 15.76
C THR A 184 -7.52 3.68 14.80
N LEU A 185 -6.87 2.75 14.09
CA LEU A 185 -5.97 3.10 13.00
C LEU A 185 -6.66 3.98 11.93
N ALA A 186 -7.90 3.66 11.58
CA ALA A 186 -8.68 4.43 10.60
C ALA A 186 -8.83 5.91 11.03
N GLN A 187 -9.08 6.16 12.32
CA GLN A 187 -9.15 7.51 12.88
C GLN A 187 -7.78 8.22 12.82
N ALA A 188 -6.70 7.52 13.12
CA ALA A 188 -5.34 8.07 13.05
C ALA A 188 -4.97 8.46 11.61
N ILE A 189 -5.18 7.57 10.63
CA ILE A 189 -4.92 7.84 9.20
C ILE A 189 -5.79 9.02 8.71
N ARG A 190 -7.09 9.01 9.02
CA ARG A 190 -8.00 10.08 8.58
C ARG A 190 -7.63 11.44 9.13
N SER A 191 -7.39 11.52 10.44
CA SER A 191 -7.10 12.81 11.11
C SER A 191 -5.73 13.37 10.74
N GLN A 192 -4.71 12.52 10.58
CA GLN A 192 -3.33 12.96 10.37
C GLN A 192 -2.96 13.12 8.90
N ILE A 193 -3.67 12.46 7.98
CA ILE A 193 -3.33 12.44 6.55
C ILE A 193 -4.53 12.83 5.69
N LEU A 194 -5.62 12.05 5.73
CA LEU A 194 -6.68 12.16 4.71
C LEU A 194 -7.40 13.51 4.77
N LYS A 195 -7.84 13.93 5.96
CA LYS A 195 -8.55 15.20 6.15
C LYS A 195 -7.66 16.43 5.87
N PRO A 196 -6.42 16.53 6.40
CA PRO A 196 -5.52 17.65 6.09
C PRO A 196 -5.19 17.80 4.60
N LEU A 197 -5.07 16.69 3.87
CA LEU A 197 -4.78 16.69 2.44
C LEU A 197 -6.02 16.75 1.55
N GLY A 198 -7.23 16.64 2.12
CA GLY A 198 -8.47 16.59 1.37
C GLY A 198 -8.59 15.36 0.47
N LEU A 199 -8.09 14.19 0.91
CA LEU A 199 -8.20 12.92 0.20
C LEU A 199 -9.61 12.34 0.42
N LYS A 200 -10.55 12.77 -0.42
CA LYS A 200 -11.99 12.53 -0.22
C LYS A 200 -12.42 11.11 -0.58
N HIS A 201 -11.64 10.39 -1.38
CA HIS A 201 -11.95 9.05 -1.88
C HIS A 201 -10.98 8.00 -1.34
N THR A 202 -10.26 8.32 -0.26
CA THR A 202 -9.44 7.37 0.49
C THR A 202 -10.14 7.04 1.82
N PHE A 203 -10.18 5.75 2.16
CA PHE A 203 -10.77 5.26 3.40
C PHE A 203 -10.22 3.88 3.77
N THR A 204 -10.42 3.48 5.02
CA THR A 204 -10.01 2.16 5.54
C THR A 204 -11.14 1.16 5.31
N GLU A 205 -10.87 0.12 4.52
CA GLU A 205 -11.85 -0.89 4.12
C GLU A 205 -12.47 -1.58 5.34
N LEU A 206 -13.79 -1.82 5.32
CA LEU A 206 -14.56 -2.43 6.42
C LEU A 206 -14.52 -1.70 7.78
N ARG A 207 -13.76 -0.60 7.91
CA ARG A 207 -13.70 0.26 9.11
C ARG A 207 -14.44 1.57 8.96
N GLU A 208 -14.66 1.98 7.72
CA GLU A 208 -15.28 3.24 7.36
C GLU A 208 -16.33 3.01 6.27
N PRO A 209 -17.32 3.92 6.12
CA PRO A 209 -18.24 3.85 5.01
C PRO A 209 -17.52 3.86 3.67
N THR A 210 -17.96 3.02 2.74
CA THR A 210 -17.49 3.04 1.35
C THR A 210 -17.80 4.40 0.72
N ILE A 211 -16.79 5.01 0.10
CA ILE A 211 -16.92 6.29 -0.59
C ILE A 211 -16.82 6.06 -2.10
N GLY A 212 -17.89 6.38 -2.82
CA GLY A 212 -17.95 6.20 -4.27
C GLY A 212 -18.05 4.73 -4.68
N GLU A 213 -17.77 4.48 -5.96
CA GLU A 213 -17.70 3.12 -6.53
C GLU A 213 -16.32 2.53 -6.28
N VAL A 214 -16.26 1.26 -5.87
CA VAL A 214 -15.00 0.51 -5.71
C VAL A 214 -14.97 -0.59 -6.76
N ALA A 215 -13.88 -0.67 -7.53
CA ALA A 215 -13.71 -1.69 -8.52
C ALA A 215 -13.77 -3.09 -7.89
N THR A 216 -14.31 -4.06 -8.61
CA THR A 216 -14.24 -5.47 -8.20
C THR A 216 -12.89 -6.03 -8.61
N GLY A 217 -12.15 -6.61 -7.66
CA GLY A 217 -10.88 -7.28 -7.93
C GLY A 217 -11.08 -8.67 -8.53
N TYR A 218 -10.21 -9.04 -9.47
CA TYR A 218 -10.29 -10.32 -10.18
C TYR A 218 -8.95 -11.06 -10.22
N GLY A 219 -8.99 -12.40 -10.22
CA GLY A 219 -7.80 -13.20 -10.50
C GLY A 219 -8.12 -14.63 -10.87
N ASP A 220 -7.13 -15.30 -11.43
CA ASP A 220 -7.23 -16.70 -11.86
C ASP A 220 -6.86 -17.63 -10.71
N ARG A 221 -7.88 -18.05 -9.93
CA ARG A 221 -7.69 -18.84 -8.71
C ARG A 221 -7.25 -20.27 -9.02
N ASN A 222 -7.78 -20.83 -10.11
CA ASN A 222 -7.59 -22.23 -10.48
C ASN A 222 -6.48 -22.42 -11.52
N LYS A 223 -5.84 -21.34 -11.98
CA LYS A 223 -4.85 -21.32 -13.06
C LYS A 223 -5.42 -21.91 -14.37
N ASP A 224 -6.71 -21.74 -14.59
CA ASP A 224 -7.44 -22.24 -15.77
C ASP A 224 -7.69 -21.15 -16.83
N GLY A 225 -7.14 -19.95 -16.61
CA GLY A 225 -7.29 -18.78 -17.46
C GLY A 225 -8.58 -18.01 -17.23
N LYS A 226 -9.45 -18.42 -16.30
CA LYS A 226 -10.70 -17.71 -15.99
C LYS A 226 -10.52 -16.81 -14.78
N LEU A 227 -11.09 -15.61 -14.87
CA LEU A 227 -11.04 -14.64 -13.79
C LEU A 227 -12.23 -14.83 -12.84
N ASP A 228 -11.94 -15.14 -11.59
CA ASP A 228 -12.88 -15.17 -10.48
C ASP A 228 -12.94 -13.82 -9.77
N SER A 229 -14.12 -13.47 -9.27
CA SER A 229 -14.31 -12.28 -8.45
C SER A 229 -13.81 -12.52 -7.02
N TYR A 230 -13.03 -11.57 -6.51
CA TYR A 230 -12.63 -11.52 -5.11
C TYR A 230 -13.48 -10.59 -4.24
N ALA A 231 -14.62 -10.10 -4.76
CA ALA A 231 -15.52 -9.19 -4.02
C ALA A 231 -15.98 -9.72 -2.65
N LYS A 232 -15.94 -11.05 -2.44
CA LYS A 232 -16.36 -11.71 -1.20
C LYS A 232 -15.21 -12.18 -0.31
N VAL A 233 -13.95 -11.99 -0.72
CA VAL A 233 -12.80 -12.38 0.11
C VAL A 233 -12.67 -11.45 1.32
N ASN A 234 -12.29 -12.03 2.46
CA ASN A 234 -11.98 -11.33 3.70
C ASN A 234 -10.65 -11.84 4.28
N ASP A 235 -9.55 -11.31 3.77
CA ASP A 235 -8.17 -11.74 4.03
C ASP A 235 -7.43 -10.87 5.05
N GLY A 236 -8.15 -10.05 5.82
CA GLY A 236 -7.56 -9.00 6.65
C GLY A 236 -7.81 -7.59 6.10
N ASN A 237 -8.84 -7.41 5.27
CA ASN A 237 -9.20 -6.10 4.75
C ASN A 237 -9.43 -5.10 5.91
N GLY A 238 -8.82 -3.93 5.78
CA GLY A 238 -8.91 -2.87 6.79
C GLY A 238 -7.82 -2.89 7.87
N LEU A 239 -6.89 -3.85 7.85
CA LEU A 239 -5.75 -3.90 8.77
C LEU A 239 -4.57 -3.04 8.28
N GLY A 240 -3.61 -2.77 9.17
CA GLY A 240 -2.52 -1.83 8.98
C GLY A 240 -1.47 -2.24 7.94
N ASP A 241 -1.47 -3.50 7.54
CA ASP A 241 -0.61 -4.06 6.51
C ASP A 241 -1.10 -3.77 5.07
N GLY A 242 -2.40 -3.57 4.85
CA GLY A 242 -2.91 -3.39 3.49
C GLY A 242 -4.29 -2.76 3.32
N GLY A 243 -4.92 -2.29 4.39
CA GLY A 243 -6.37 -2.08 4.47
C GLY A 243 -6.97 -0.82 3.86
N LEU A 244 -6.22 0.00 3.11
CA LEU A 244 -6.79 1.21 2.50
C LEU A 244 -7.39 0.95 1.12
N VAL A 245 -8.47 1.67 0.84
CA VAL A 245 -8.99 1.91 -0.52
C VAL A 245 -8.67 3.34 -0.90
N SER A 246 -8.27 3.58 -2.15
CA SER A 246 -7.99 4.92 -2.66
C SER A 246 -8.24 5.03 -4.17
N THR A 247 -8.17 6.25 -4.68
CA THR A 247 -8.16 6.56 -6.12
C THR A 247 -6.77 7.00 -6.57
N ALA A 248 -6.53 6.99 -7.88
CA ALA A 248 -5.24 7.40 -8.44
C ALA A 248 -4.94 8.89 -8.17
N GLU A 249 -5.97 9.73 -8.18
CA GLU A 249 -5.83 11.16 -7.90
C GLU A 249 -5.46 11.44 -6.44
N ASP A 250 -6.09 10.75 -5.49
CA ASP A 250 -5.78 10.93 -4.06
C ASP A 250 -4.40 10.36 -3.71
N LEU A 251 -4.00 9.25 -4.32
CA LEU A 251 -2.62 8.75 -4.23
C LEU A 251 -1.60 9.75 -4.79
N ALA A 252 -1.90 10.40 -5.92
CA ALA A 252 -1.03 11.43 -6.48
C ALA A 252 -0.93 12.67 -5.58
N LYS A 253 -2.04 13.10 -4.94
CA LYS A 253 -2.04 14.17 -3.93
C LYS A 253 -1.20 13.80 -2.71
N PHE A 254 -1.33 12.58 -2.22
CA PHE A 254 -0.52 12.04 -1.14
C PHE A 254 0.98 12.05 -1.50
N ALA A 255 1.34 11.51 -2.67
CA ALA A 255 2.71 11.51 -3.17
C ALA A 255 3.29 12.92 -3.28
N LYS A 256 2.51 13.87 -3.79
CA LYS A 256 2.90 15.29 -3.90
C LYS A 256 3.16 15.90 -2.52
N ALA A 257 2.33 15.61 -1.52
CA ALA A 257 2.54 16.10 -0.17
C ALA A 257 3.77 15.47 0.51
N LEU A 258 3.95 14.15 0.36
CA LEU A 258 5.01 13.40 1.02
C LEU A 258 6.40 13.61 0.39
N PHE A 259 6.52 13.41 -0.92
CA PHE A 259 7.82 13.32 -1.58
C PHE A 259 8.23 14.62 -2.27
N VAL A 260 7.28 15.32 -2.90
CA VAL A 260 7.55 16.55 -3.67
C VAL A 260 7.64 17.75 -2.73
N LYS A 261 6.56 18.03 -1.99
CA LYS A 261 6.48 19.18 -1.09
C LYS A 261 7.08 18.89 0.29
N LYS A 262 7.17 17.62 0.69
CA LYS A 262 7.69 17.17 1.99
C LYS A 262 6.99 17.88 3.17
N THR A 263 5.67 18.03 3.09
CA THR A 263 4.85 18.76 4.07
C THR A 263 4.21 17.86 5.12
N LEU A 264 4.27 16.54 4.96
CA LEU A 264 3.64 15.60 5.90
C LEU A 264 4.49 15.32 7.14
N LEU A 265 5.81 15.43 7.02
CA LEU A 265 6.79 15.12 8.06
C LEU A 265 7.84 16.23 8.09
N SER A 266 8.45 16.45 9.25
CA SER A 266 9.64 17.28 9.43
C SER A 266 10.79 16.81 8.56
N SER A 267 11.74 17.70 8.27
CA SER A 267 12.95 17.34 7.52
C SER A 267 13.75 16.22 8.18
N LYS A 268 13.74 16.14 9.51
CA LYS A 268 14.38 15.06 10.28
C LYS A 268 13.71 13.71 9.97
N MET A 269 12.39 13.61 10.09
CA MET A 269 11.68 12.35 9.82
C MET A 269 11.66 11.98 8.35
N MET A 270 11.63 12.94 7.43
CA MET A 270 11.80 12.65 6.00
C MET A 270 13.17 12.02 5.71
N LYS A 271 14.24 12.47 6.39
CA LYS A 271 15.58 11.87 6.25
C LYS A 271 15.60 10.44 6.78
N GLU A 272 14.95 10.18 7.90
CA GLU A 272 14.82 8.81 8.46
C GLU A 272 14.00 7.91 7.53
N MET A 273 12.86 8.38 7.04
CA MET A 273 11.96 7.63 6.14
C MET A 273 12.65 7.20 4.86
N LEU A 274 13.49 8.08 4.29
CA LEU A 274 14.21 7.86 3.04
C LEU A 274 15.63 7.32 3.25
N LYS A 275 15.97 6.86 4.47
CA LYS A 275 17.23 6.17 4.74
C LYS A 275 17.13 4.72 4.25
N PHE A 276 17.26 4.56 2.93
CA PHE A 276 17.15 3.27 2.27
C PHE A 276 18.31 2.33 2.63
N LYS A 277 17.98 1.06 2.89
CA LYS A 277 18.93 -0.05 2.95
C LYS A 277 18.68 -0.99 1.79
N ASP A 278 19.76 -1.48 1.18
CA ASP A 278 19.67 -2.60 0.25
C ASP A 278 19.08 -3.81 0.99
N ASN A 279 18.12 -4.49 0.37
CA ASN A 279 17.43 -5.62 0.94
C ASN A 279 17.86 -6.97 0.36
N GLY A 280 18.81 -7.00 -0.58
CA GLY A 280 19.26 -8.22 -1.25
C GLY A 280 18.24 -8.83 -2.23
N ALA A 281 17.05 -8.24 -2.35
CA ALA A 281 15.96 -8.65 -3.25
C ALA A 281 15.87 -7.77 -4.50
N GLY A 282 16.94 -7.03 -4.80
CA GLY A 282 17.04 -6.20 -6.00
C GLY A 282 16.29 -4.87 -5.89
N TYR A 283 15.96 -4.38 -4.69
CA TYR A 283 15.50 -3.00 -4.45
C TYR A 283 16.00 -2.51 -3.09
N SER A 284 15.63 -1.31 -2.66
CA SER A 284 15.98 -0.83 -1.31
C SER A 284 14.73 -0.43 -0.54
N TYR A 285 14.76 -0.54 0.78
CA TYR A 285 13.63 -0.22 1.65
C TYR A 285 14.01 0.79 2.73
N GLY A 286 13.14 1.79 2.94
CA GLY A 286 13.23 2.82 3.95
C GLY A 286 12.30 2.53 5.13
N LEU A 287 11.59 3.53 5.63
CA LEU A 287 10.50 3.34 6.61
C LEU A 287 9.16 3.39 5.88
N GLY A 288 8.62 2.23 5.52
CA GLY A 288 7.38 2.12 4.73
C GLY A 288 7.46 2.69 3.31
N VAL A 289 8.66 2.76 2.73
CA VAL A 289 8.91 3.29 1.38
C VAL A 289 9.91 2.40 0.65
N GLU A 290 9.58 2.04 -0.56
CA GLU A 290 10.44 1.36 -1.51
C GLU A 290 11.24 2.38 -2.32
N ARG A 291 12.50 2.06 -2.60
CA ARG A 291 13.25 2.64 -3.71
C ARG A 291 13.42 1.56 -4.77
N PHE A 292 12.73 1.74 -5.89
CA PHE A 292 12.68 0.79 -6.97
C PHE A 292 14.01 0.65 -7.70
N SER A 293 14.23 -0.53 -8.26
CA SER A 293 15.26 -0.81 -9.26
C SER A 293 14.67 -0.73 -10.67
N SER A 294 15.41 -1.23 -11.67
CA SER A 294 14.93 -1.33 -13.04
C SER A 294 13.55 -2.02 -13.11
N PRO A 295 12.65 -1.59 -14.01
CA PRO A 295 12.79 -0.50 -14.99
C PRO A 295 12.51 0.91 -14.44
N LEU A 296 12.05 1.03 -13.19
CA LEU A 296 11.71 2.31 -12.55
C LEU A 296 12.89 2.88 -11.73
N ALA A 297 14.12 2.68 -12.22
CA ALA A 297 15.33 2.83 -11.44
C ALA A 297 15.37 4.12 -10.59
N LYS A 298 15.52 3.95 -9.28
CA LYS A 298 15.61 5.01 -8.25
C LYS A 298 14.32 5.82 -8.00
N ALA A 299 13.20 5.46 -8.62
CA ALA A 299 11.90 5.97 -8.19
C ALA A 299 11.64 5.55 -6.74
N ILE A 300 10.93 6.39 -5.98
CA ILE A 300 10.53 6.13 -4.60
C ILE A 300 9.01 6.04 -4.50
N GLY A 301 8.50 5.14 -3.66
CA GLY A 301 7.07 4.94 -3.50
C GLY A 301 6.78 3.61 -2.85
N HIS A 302 5.76 2.89 -3.33
CA HIS A 302 5.47 1.54 -2.88
C HIS A 302 4.58 0.82 -3.91
N SER A 303 4.77 -0.48 -4.04
CA SER A 303 3.87 -1.37 -4.77
C SER A 303 2.86 -2.05 -3.84
N GLY A 304 1.73 -2.51 -4.37
CA GLY A 304 0.69 -3.15 -3.60
C GLY A 304 0.08 -4.31 -4.37
N MET A 305 -0.01 -5.47 -3.74
CA MET A 305 -0.69 -6.65 -4.25
C MET A 305 -1.67 -7.14 -3.20
N ALA A 306 -2.93 -7.33 -3.59
CA ALA A 306 -3.96 -7.97 -2.79
C ALA A 306 -4.81 -8.86 -3.72
N TYR A 307 -5.77 -9.60 -3.16
CA TYR A 307 -6.66 -10.42 -3.96
C TYR A 307 -7.41 -9.58 -5.01
N GLY A 308 -6.99 -9.76 -6.26
CA GLY A 308 -7.56 -9.09 -7.41
C GLY A 308 -7.18 -7.64 -7.62
N PHE A 309 -6.17 -7.14 -6.93
CA PHE A 309 -5.71 -5.76 -7.09
C PHE A 309 -4.19 -5.69 -7.19
N ALA A 310 -3.73 -4.78 -8.06
CA ALA A 310 -2.34 -4.43 -8.19
C ALA A 310 -2.23 -2.90 -8.25
N THR A 311 -1.39 -2.33 -7.39
CA THR A 311 -1.17 -0.90 -7.23
C THR A 311 0.31 -0.56 -7.33
N LEU A 312 0.61 0.56 -7.98
CA LEU A 312 1.92 1.18 -7.94
C LEU A 312 1.75 2.68 -7.74
N LEU A 313 2.51 3.24 -6.80
CA LEU A 313 2.84 4.67 -6.75
C LEU A 313 4.35 4.77 -6.85
N ALA A 314 4.84 5.54 -7.83
CA ALA A 314 6.26 5.81 -8.00
C ALA A 314 6.47 7.29 -8.29
N TYR A 315 7.33 7.92 -7.50
CA TYR A 315 7.84 9.27 -7.72
C TYR A 315 9.30 9.20 -8.18
N LEU A 316 9.60 9.83 -9.30
CA LEU A 316 10.92 9.95 -9.89
C LEU A 316 11.47 11.35 -9.53
N PRO A 317 12.41 11.45 -8.56
CA PRO A 317 12.84 12.74 -8.03
C PRO A 317 13.59 13.61 -9.05
N ASN A 318 14.38 13.00 -9.94
CA ASN A 318 15.19 13.75 -10.91
C ASN A 318 14.31 14.40 -11.98
N GLU A 319 13.24 13.71 -12.39
CA GLU A 319 12.28 14.12 -13.40
C GLU A 319 11.12 14.92 -12.79
N ASN A 320 11.06 15.00 -11.46
CA ASN A 320 9.94 15.52 -10.68
C ASN A 320 8.59 15.01 -11.20
N THR A 321 8.52 13.69 -11.42
CA THR A 321 7.40 13.03 -12.08
C THR A 321 6.81 11.95 -11.16
N THR A 322 5.49 11.92 -11.02
CA THR A 322 4.79 10.86 -10.27
C THR A 322 3.91 10.07 -11.23
N ILE A 323 3.97 8.75 -11.13
CA ILE A 323 3.07 7.82 -11.79
C ILE A 323 2.31 7.00 -10.73
N VAL A 324 1.02 6.82 -10.94
CA VAL A 324 0.16 5.91 -10.19
C VAL A 324 -0.54 4.98 -11.18
N VAL A 325 -0.48 3.68 -10.92
CA VAL A 325 -1.15 2.64 -11.71
C VAL A 325 -2.01 1.80 -10.78
N LEU A 326 -3.29 1.68 -11.08
CA LEU A 326 -4.27 0.90 -10.32
C LEU A 326 -4.96 -0.09 -11.26
N LEU A 327 -4.90 -1.37 -10.92
CA LEU A 327 -5.45 -2.46 -11.72
C LEU A 327 -6.35 -3.32 -10.85
N ASN A 328 -7.48 -3.76 -11.40
CA ASN A 328 -8.37 -4.74 -10.76
C ASN A 328 -8.04 -6.18 -11.20
N SER A 329 -6.74 -6.47 -11.29
CA SER A 329 -6.17 -7.80 -11.52
C SER A 329 -4.88 -7.95 -10.72
N GLN A 330 -4.62 -9.15 -10.20
CA GLN A 330 -3.42 -9.45 -9.41
C GLN A 330 -2.26 -10.08 -10.22
N ASN A 331 -2.45 -10.43 -11.49
CA ASN A 331 -1.42 -11.12 -12.28
C ASN A 331 -0.87 -10.18 -13.37
N VAL A 332 -0.10 -9.16 -12.96
CA VAL A 332 0.36 -8.10 -13.88
C VAL A 332 1.78 -7.63 -13.55
N ASP A 333 2.60 -7.38 -14.58
CA ASP A 333 3.87 -6.66 -14.42
C ASP A 333 3.63 -5.14 -14.32
N LEU A 334 3.28 -4.70 -13.11
CA LEU A 334 3.03 -3.28 -12.79
C LEU A 334 4.20 -2.36 -13.18
N LYS A 335 5.44 -2.81 -12.99
CA LYS A 335 6.62 -1.96 -13.18
C LYS A 335 6.86 -1.72 -14.67
N SER A 336 6.66 -2.74 -15.50
CA SER A 336 6.69 -2.62 -16.96
C SER A 336 5.58 -1.66 -17.45
N VAL A 337 4.33 -1.85 -17.01
CA VAL A 337 3.21 -0.95 -17.35
C VAL A 337 3.54 0.51 -17.03
N ALA A 338 4.10 0.75 -15.84
CA ALA A 338 4.50 2.08 -15.43
C ALA A 338 5.67 2.63 -16.27
N ARG A 339 6.67 1.80 -16.60
CA ARG A 339 7.80 2.21 -17.44
C ARG A 339 7.33 2.65 -18.83
N THR A 340 6.48 1.87 -19.49
CA THR A 340 5.97 2.21 -20.82
C THR A 340 5.18 3.52 -20.79
N GLY A 341 4.40 3.75 -19.73
CA GLY A 341 3.70 5.01 -19.53
C GLY A 341 4.65 6.22 -19.40
N LEU A 342 5.76 6.05 -18.69
CA LEU A 342 6.79 7.09 -18.56
C LEU A 342 7.52 7.36 -19.89
N GLU A 343 7.81 6.32 -20.68
CA GLU A 343 8.48 6.44 -21.99
C GLU A 343 7.71 7.31 -22.98
N VAL A 344 6.38 7.14 -23.03
CA VAL A 344 5.50 7.98 -23.84
C VAL A 344 5.61 9.47 -23.47
N VAL A 345 5.80 9.77 -22.19
CA VAL A 345 5.93 11.14 -21.68
C VAL A 345 7.34 11.69 -21.89
N GLU A 346 8.36 10.83 -21.83
CA GLU A 346 9.77 11.16 -22.06
C GLU A 346 10.13 11.29 -23.56
N ASN A 347 9.24 10.92 -24.49
CA ASN A 347 9.51 10.74 -25.93
C ASN A 347 10.62 9.72 -26.21
N LYS A 348 10.64 8.61 -25.47
CA LYS A 348 11.54 7.48 -25.73
C LYS A 348 10.82 6.36 -26.45
#